data_AF-K1SGY4-F1
#
_entry.id   AF-K1SGY4-F1
#
_cell.length_a   1.000
_cell.length_b   1.000
_cell.length_c   1.000
_cell.angle_alpha   90.00
_cell.angle_beta   90.00
_cell.angle_gamma   90.00
#
_symmetry.space_group_name_H-M   'P 1'
#
loop_
_entity.id
_entity.type
_entity.pdbx_description
1 polymer ?
#
loop_
_entity_poly.entity_id
_entity_poly.type
_entity_poly.pdbx_seq_one_letter_code
_entity_poly.pdbx_strand_id
1 'polypeptide(L)'
;MKKEELSTAVGDEGGFAPNLPDAQAALAYIVRATEEAGYKAGEEVSLALDVAATELYDRSFKKYVFEGESKTKDYKVIRSSEELIDYYEGLIEQFPIVS
;
A
#
# COMPACT_ATOMS: atom_id res chain seq x y z
N MET A 1 0.56 -4.20 15.66
CA MET A 1 0.06 -5.41 14.97
C MET A 1 -0.49 -6.41 15.98
N LYS A 2 0.31 -6.89 16.95
CA LYS A 2 -0.18 -7.79 18.01
C LYS A 2 -1.39 -7.26 18.79
N LYS A 3 -1.39 -5.96 19.15
CA LYS A 3 -2.51 -5.31 19.86
C LYS A 3 -3.79 -5.22 19.04
N GLU A 4 -3.66 -5.25 17.72
CA GLU A 4 -4.77 -5.16 16.75
C GLU A 4 -5.10 -6.54 16.16
N GLU A 5 -4.56 -7.62 16.77
CA GLU A 5 -4.74 -9.01 16.33
C GLU A 5 -4.35 -9.28 14.87
N LEU A 6 -3.49 -8.42 14.31
CA LEU A 6 -2.91 -8.61 12.99
C LEU A 6 -1.77 -9.63 13.05
N SER A 7 -1.66 -10.42 11.97
CA SER A 7 -0.57 -11.38 11.82
C SER A 7 0.79 -10.72 11.98
N THR A 8 1.70 -11.40 12.67
CA THR A 8 3.10 -11.01 12.82
C THR A 8 4.06 -12.04 12.21
N ALA A 9 3.53 -12.92 11.35
CA ALA A 9 4.34 -13.80 10.53
C ALA A 9 5.22 -12.97 9.58
N VAL A 10 6.42 -13.45 9.33
CA VAL A 10 7.37 -12.81 8.41
C VAL A 10 7.38 -13.55 7.08
N GLY A 11 7.46 -12.78 5.99
CA GLY A 11 7.66 -13.32 4.64
C GLY A 11 9.13 -13.57 4.34
N ASP A 12 9.41 -13.93 3.09
CA ASP A 12 10.75 -14.31 2.62
C ASP A 12 11.78 -13.17 2.74
N GLU A 13 11.32 -11.93 2.67
CA GLU A 13 12.15 -10.71 2.79
C GLU A 13 12.25 -10.20 4.25
N GLY A 14 11.69 -10.94 5.21
CA GLY A 14 11.68 -10.56 6.63
C GLY A 14 10.67 -9.49 7.01
N GLY A 15 9.88 -8.98 6.05
CA GLY A 15 8.78 -8.05 6.28
C GLY A 15 7.52 -8.74 6.84
N PHE A 16 6.60 -7.94 7.39
CA PHE A 16 5.28 -8.40 7.83
C PHE A 16 4.27 -8.36 6.68
N ALA A 17 3.35 -9.32 6.65
CA ALA A 17 2.23 -9.36 5.70
C ALA A 17 0.87 -9.39 6.44
N PRO A 18 0.48 -8.32 7.16
CA PRO A 18 -0.81 -8.25 7.83
C PRO A 18 -1.96 -8.14 6.82
N ASN A 19 -3.14 -8.64 7.19
CA ASN A 19 -4.34 -8.50 6.36
C ASN A 19 -4.93 -7.10 6.53
N LEU A 20 -4.58 -6.18 5.63
CA LEU A 20 -5.04 -4.78 5.63
C LEU A 20 -5.97 -4.52 4.43
N PRO A 21 -6.91 -3.57 4.55
CA PRO A 21 -7.95 -3.38 3.53
C PRO A 21 -7.43 -2.82 2.20
N ASP A 22 -6.42 -1.95 2.24
CA ASP A 22 -5.80 -1.32 1.08
C ASP A 22 -4.39 -0.79 1.39
N ALA A 23 -3.72 -0.29 0.35
CA ALA A 23 -2.36 0.26 0.47
C ALA A 23 -2.32 1.53 1.34
N GLN A 24 -3.38 2.34 1.34
CA GLN A 24 -3.46 3.54 2.18
C GLN A 24 -3.43 3.17 3.67
N ALA A 25 -4.18 2.13 4.07
CA ALA A 25 -4.12 1.62 5.43
C ALA A 25 -2.73 1.11 5.80
N ALA A 26 -2.03 0.43 4.89
CA ALA A 26 -0.65 -0.03 5.10
C ALA A 26 0.33 1.14 5.30
N LEU A 27 0.28 2.15 4.44
CA LEU A 27 1.12 3.35 4.52
C LEU A 27 0.88 4.11 5.82
N ALA A 28 -0.38 4.36 6.19
CA ALA A 28 -0.75 5.01 7.43
C ALA A 28 -0.26 4.23 8.66
N TYR A 29 -0.30 2.89 8.59
CA TYR A 29 0.23 2.04 9.64
C TYR A 29 1.73 2.24 9.85
N ILE A 30 2.50 2.27 8.76
CA ILE A 30 3.95 2.45 8.81
C ILE A 30 4.30 3.84 9.35
N VAL A 31 3.63 4.90 8.86
CA VAL A 31 3.83 6.28 9.38
C VAL A 31 3.59 6.34 10.88
N ARG A 32 2.46 5.81 11.35
CA ARG A 32 2.16 5.77 12.79
C ARG A 32 3.22 4.99 13.57
N ALA A 33 3.66 3.85 13.06
CA ALA A 33 4.69 3.04 13.72
C ALA A 33 6.05 3.76 13.80
N THR A 34 6.42 4.50 12.75
CA THR A 34 7.62 5.35 12.72
C THR A 34 7.55 6.44 13.80
N GLU A 35 6.42 7.11 13.93
CA GLU A 35 6.20 8.15 14.94
C GLU A 35 6.18 7.57 16.36
N GLU A 36 5.51 6.43 16.57
CA GLU A 36 5.52 5.72 17.85
C GLU A 36 6.92 5.25 18.27
N ALA A 37 7.80 4.98 17.30
CA ALA A 37 9.22 4.67 17.54
C ALA A 37 10.06 5.91 17.87
N GLY A 38 9.50 7.12 17.78
CA GLY A 38 10.15 8.39 18.11
C GLY A 38 10.85 9.09 16.95
N TYR A 39 10.65 8.65 15.70
CA TYR A 39 11.20 9.29 14.50
C TYR A 39 10.16 10.17 13.82
N LYS A 40 10.61 11.18 13.09
CA LYS A 40 9.76 12.03 12.26
C LYS A 40 9.62 11.46 10.85
N ALA A 41 8.40 11.05 10.50
CA ALA A 41 8.06 10.65 9.15
C ALA A 41 8.28 11.82 8.16
N GLY A 42 8.90 11.55 7.01
CA GLY A 42 9.23 12.53 5.97
C GLY A 42 10.50 13.35 6.20
N GLU A 43 11.00 13.45 7.44
CA GLU A 43 12.29 14.11 7.75
C GLU A 43 13.41 13.09 7.99
N GLU A 44 13.15 12.09 8.84
CA GLU A 44 14.13 11.08 9.25
C GLU A 44 13.89 9.73 8.59
N VAL A 45 12.63 9.44 8.25
CA VAL A 45 12.21 8.20 7.59
C VAL A 45 11.17 8.51 6.51
N SER A 46 11.46 8.10 5.28
CA SER A 46 10.55 8.19 4.14
C SER A 46 10.13 6.79 3.66
N LEU A 47 9.10 6.73 2.83
CA LEU A 47 8.56 5.48 2.29
C LEU A 47 8.97 5.30 0.83
N ALA A 48 9.08 4.04 0.43
CA ALA A 48 9.26 3.65 -0.97
C ALA A 48 8.29 2.51 -1.31
N LEU A 49 7.81 2.48 -2.56
CA LEU A 49 6.85 1.50 -3.04
C LEU A 49 7.40 0.71 -4.23
N ASP A 50 7.51 -0.61 -4.09
CA ASP A 50 7.55 -1.50 -5.25
C ASP A 50 6.13 -1.97 -5.55
N VAL A 51 5.49 -1.35 -6.53
CA VAL A 51 4.10 -1.69 -6.87
C VAL A 51 4.01 -2.97 -7.69
N ALA A 52 5.12 -3.41 -8.32
CA ALA A 52 5.12 -4.52 -9.26
C ALA A 52 3.94 -4.45 -10.26
N ALA A 53 3.68 -3.26 -10.83
CA ALA A 53 2.42 -2.95 -11.55
C ALA A 53 2.09 -3.89 -12.73
N THR A 54 3.09 -4.60 -13.27
CA THR A 54 2.88 -5.66 -14.26
C THR A 54 2.00 -6.79 -13.72
N GLU A 55 2.11 -7.14 -12.45
CA GLU A 55 1.29 -8.17 -11.78
C GLU A 55 -0.17 -7.75 -11.61
N LEU A 56 -0.44 -6.43 -11.62
CA LEU A 56 -1.78 -5.88 -11.55
C LEU A 56 -2.42 -5.72 -12.94
N TYR A 57 -1.64 -5.76 -14.02
CA TYR A 57 -2.12 -5.37 -15.35
C TYR A 57 -2.78 -6.52 -16.11
N ASP A 58 -4.06 -6.36 -16.46
CA ASP A 58 -4.78 -7.28 -17.34
C ASP A 58 -4.62 -6.87 -18.81
N ARG A 59 -3.99 -7.74 -19.60
CA ARG A 59 -3.72 -7.50 -21.03
C ARG A 59 -4.95 -7.56 -21.92
N SER A 60 -6.02 -8.23 -21.50
CA SER A 60 -7.23 -8.44 -22.30
C SER A 60 -8.08 -7.18 -22.39
N PHE A 61 -8.26 -6.47 -21.27
CA PHE A 61 -9.01 -5.21 -21.22
C PHE A 61 -8.13 -3.97 -20.96
N LYS A 62 -6.81 -4.15 -20.88
CA LYS A 62 -5.79 -3.08 -20.80
C LYS A 62 -5.98 -2.15 -19.61
N LYS A 63 -6.21 -2.71 -18.42
CA LYS A 63 -6.36 -1.97 -17.16
C LYS A 63 -5.69 -2.69 -16.00
N TYR A 64 -5.55 -2.01 -14.88
CA TYR A 64 -4.97 -2.54 -13.65
C TYR A 64 -6.07 -3.03 -12.69
N VAL A 65 -5.94 -4.24 -12.17
CA VAL A 65 -6.92 -4.90 -11.32
C VAL A 65 -6.36 -5.06 -9.91
N PHE A 66 -7.06 -4.48 -8.93
CA PHE A 66 -6.65 -4.53 -7.54
C PHE A 66 -7.47 -5.60 -6.82
N GLU A 67 -7.11 -6.88 -7.00
CA GLU A 67 -7.92 -7.98 -6.48
C GLU A 67 -8.04 -8.00 -4.96
N GLY A 68 -6.96 -7.71 -4.24
CA GLY A 68 -6.96 -7.65 -2.78
C GLY A 68 -7.93 -6.59 -2.27
N GLU A 69 -7.85 -5.38 -2.80
CA GLU A 69 -8.76 -4.27 -2.48
C GLU A 69 -10.20 -4.62 -2.87
N SER A 70 -10.40 -5.25 -4.04
CA SER A 70 -11.73 -5.66 -4.51
C SER A 70 -12.40 -6.67 -3.56
N LYS A 71 -11.62 -7.62 -3.02
CA LYS A 71 -12.12 -8.61 -2.05
C LYS A 71 -12.55 -7.92 -0.75
N THR A 72 -11.78 -6.93 -0.29
CA THR A 72 -12.12 -6.21 0.94
C THR A 72 -13.33 -5.30 0.77
N LYS A 73 -13.50 -4.67 -0.39
CA LYS A 73 -14.55 -3.67 -0.64
C LYS A 73 -15.85 -4.25 -1.21
N ASP A 74 -15.89 -5.53 -1.54
CA ASP A 74 -17.03 -6.24 -2.16
C ASP A 74 -17.51 -5.61 -3.50
N TYR A 75 -16.60 -4.96 -4.22
CA TYR A 75 -16.79 -4.53 -5.60
C TYR A 75 -15.45 -4.51 -6.35
N LYS A 76 -15.50 -4.52 -7.69
CA LYS A 76 -14.29 -4.52 -8.50
C LYS A 76 -13.60 -3.17 -8.46
N VAL A 77 -12.35 -3.17 -8.02
CA VAL A 77 -11.44 -2.03 -8.11
C VAL A 77 -10.54 -2.23 -9.32
N ILE A 78 -10.80 -1.46 -10.36
CA ILE A 78 -10.09 -1.50 -11.65
C ILE A 78 -9.74 -0.06 -12.01
N ARG A 79 -8.50 0.18 -12.43
CA ARG A 79 -7.98 1.51 -12.79
C ARG A 79 -7.41 1.51 -14.21
N SER A 80 -7.70 2.53 -15.01
CA SER A 80 -6.94 2.84 -16.22
C SER A 80 -5.52 3.32 -15.86
N SER A 81 -4.68 3.55 -16.87
CA SER A 81 -3.35 4.15 -16.62
C SER A 81 -3.47 5.55 -16.00
N GLU A 82 -4.42 6.36 -16.46
CA GLU A 82 -4.67 7.70 -15.94
C GLU A 82 -5.19 7.65 -14.51
N GLU A 83 -6.20 6.81 -14.23
CA GLU A 83 -6.73 6.62 -12.87
C GLU A 83 -5.67 6.05 -11.90
N LEU A 84 -4.72 5.27 -12.42
CA LEU A 84 -3.61 4.75 -11.62
C LEU A 84 -2.58 5.84 -11.29
N ILE A 85 -2.28 6.73 -12.23
CA ILE A 85 -1.41 7.88 -12.01
C ILE A 85 -2.04 8.81 -10.96
N ASP A 86 -3.31 9.19 -11.14
CA ASP A 86 -4.04 10.03 -10.18
C ASP A 86 -4.07 9.40 -8.77
N TYR A 87 -4.23 8.07 -8.72
CA TYR A 87 -4.17 7.32 -7.46
C TYR A 87 -2.79 7.42 -6.80
N TYR A 88 -1.70 7.27 -7.55
CA TYR A 88 -0.35 7.42 -7.00
C TYR A 88 -0.03 8.85 -6.59
N GLU A 89 -0.45 9.85 -7.35
CA GLU A 89 -0.32 11.26 -6.97
C GLU A 89 -1.02 11.51 -5.63
N GLY A 90 -2.26 11.03 -5.47
CA GLY A 90 -2.98 11.13 -4.21
C GLY A 90 -2.28 10.42 -3.04
N LEU A 91 -1.57 9.32 -3.28
CA LEU A 91 -0.76 8.68 -2.23
C LEU A 91 0.47 9.51 -1.87
N ILE A 92 1.18 10.07 -2.85
CA ILE A 92 2.37 10.91 -2.64
C ILE A 92 2.01 12.20 -1.92
N GLU A 93 0.83 12.78 -2.18
CA GLU A 93 0.35 13.96 -1.46
C GLU A 93 0.06 13.67 0.02
N GLN A 94 -0.36 12.44 0.34
CA GLN A 94 -0.79 12.05 1.69
C GLN A 94 0.33 11.43 2.54
N PHE A 95 1.35 10.85 1.92
CA PHE A 95 2.39 10.08 2.60
C PHE A 95 3.79 10.49 2.11
N PRO A 96 4.83 10.37 2.96
CA PRO A 96 6.20 10.77 2.59
C PRO A 96 6.87 9.73 1.67
N ILE A 97 6.25 9.45 0.52
CA ILE A 97 6.75 8.52 -0.50
C ILE A 97 7.76 9.26 -1.39
N VAL A 98 8.93 8.67 -1.57
CA VAL A 98 10.04 9.28 -2.34
C VAL A 98 10.58 8.39 -3.46
N SER A 99 10.14 7.12 -3.53
CA SER A 99 10.55 6.16 -4.56
C SER A 99 9.51 5.07 -4.77
#